data_AF-A0A0W8D6T0-F1
#
_entry.id   AF-A0A0W8D6T0-F1
#
_cell.length_a   1.000
_cell.length_b   1.000
_cell.length_c   1.000
_cell.angle_alpha   90.00
_cell.angle_beta   90.00
_cell.angle_gamma   90.00
#
_symmetry.space_group_name_H-M   'P 1'
#
loop_
_entity.id
_entity.type
_entity.pdbx_description
1 polymer ?
#
loop_
_entity_poly.entity_id
_entity_poly.type
_entity_poly.pdbx_seq_one_letter_code
_entity_poly.pdbx_strand_id
1 'polypeptide(L)'
;MTIEHWRITWQFTLLVIATVAVATSSAESNADLPNWVSPVNASESACYRKTYLSTKTCATGYESDHIATCWAQCPLNYPVECGMECIPQSADCTSEVLTKVKSVATVALNAATAGVFGQFLKASEAIQLGVKCGQKLFTATSSLVSYVKELQTNETQSQQLISLVNQSDLVVNELPAAVYTCLNIPVNTDNLETRAEIANVVKQIVTTAIEDGTSLLNPSNFLAFIKDLGVDDSVQDLDQDSLAQLQDVLTSGATCGTKLQAIIHKVTQFVVDAKSGNPATTISAIRQALSVSELFLSDIPAVTNNCVRNLTDDAFSTRDSLRTVMSTITDGLVDGSVDDDGKSISTVDYLAKVADMGLDVIALFDPTGIADMMSTFIQPICGPTAFMGEIDDGSLDDALALTTEGYAFEGSYGTWSKVGDGSVTVIFESFDSKDVTVHIHSGGDTVAKVDVGSGETVTWNSTVKELQDKTLYMDRWRAGLLGLPGSDGGSLLMWVPHSSEGGKIVLHVEIHDEDDDTSVDGSNEAGVEQKDGSNEGSDAEITTPAPVATKGEDQIDQSSLSSSGSEEDITFPPTPTAAEDDSATPAPTTLGDGSATPSPTTPISVDPTQQGSEDSYCQS
;
A
#
# COMPACT_ATOMS: atom_id res chain seq x y z
N MET A 1 -66.60 33.59 18.92
CA MET A 1 -66.19 32.88 17.69
C MET A 1 -65.00 33.63 17.14
N THR A 2 -63.76 33.18 17.14
CA THR A 2 -62.99 31.98 17.54
C THR A 2 -61.55 32.50 17.38
N ILE A 3 -60.73 32.66 18.43
CA ILE A 3 -60.00 31.64 19.20
C ILE A 3 -59.21 30.69 18.28
N GLU A 4 -57.90 30.63 18.56
CA GLU A 4 -56.85 29.75 17.99
C GLU A 4 -56.20 30.20 16.68
N HIS A 5 -54.98 30.75 16.80
CA HIS A 5 -53.80 30.40 15.97
C HIS A 5 -52.53 31.21 16.34
N TRP A 6 -52.49 31.89 17.50
CA TRP A 6 -51.33 32.70 17.91
C TRP A 6 -50.80 32.31 19.31
N ARG A 7 -50.54 31.02 19.51
CA ARG A 7 -49.80 30.48 20.67
C ARG A 7 -49.16 29.12 20.35
N ILE A 8 -48.14 29.08 19.50
CA ILE A 8 -47.03 28.08 19.59
C ILE A 8 -45.83 28.73 18.89
N THR A 9 -45.09 29.58 19.60
CA THR A 9 -43.74 30.01 19.14
C THR A 9 -42.83 30.42 20.30
N TRP A 10 -43.19 30.06 21.53
CA TRP A 10 -42.45 30.45 22.74
C TRP A 10 -42.60 29.35 23.79
N GLN A 11 -42.00 28.19 23.54
CA GLN A 11 -41.63 27.18 24.54
C GLN A 11 -40.96 26.05 23.76
N PHE A 12 -39.64 25.95 23.88
CA PHE A 12 -38.79 24.75 23.79
C PHE A 12 -37.38 25.18 23.41
N THR A 13 -36.77 25.92 24.33
CA THR A 13 -35.32 25.89 24.52
C THR A 13 -35.10 25.81 26.03
N LEU A 14 -34.29 24.83 26.44
CA LEU A 14 -33.84 24.50 27.81
C LEU A 14 -34.78 23.70 28.71
N LEU A 15 -34.69 22.36 28.60
CA LEU A 15 -34.54 21.50 29.78
C LEU A 15 -33.60 20.32 29.47
N VAL A 16 -32.35 20.48 29.92
CA VAL A 16 -31.52 19.52 30.67
C VAL A 16 -31.27 18.10 30.12
N ILE A 17 -29.96 17.88 29.98
CA ILE A 17 -29.13 16.70 29.74
C ILE A 17 -29.26 15.59 30.84
N ALA A 18 -28.94 14.35 30.44
CA ALA A 18 -28.72 13.11 31.22
C ALA A 18 -30.00 12.35 31.64
N THR A 19 -30.23 11.09 31.25
CA THR A 19 -29.33 9.93 31.24
C THR A 19 -29.76 8.92 30.16
N VAL A 20 -28.84 8.51 29.28
CA VAL A 20 -28.96 7.26 28.50
C VAL A 20 -27.99 6.27 29.15
N ALA A 21 -28.54 5.32 29.90
CA ALA A 21 -27.80 4.18 30.42
C ALA A 21 -28.33 2.90 29.78
N VAL A 22 -27.45 2.29 28.96
CA VAL A 22 -27.15 0.87 28.83
C VAL A 22 -28.35 -0.09 28.73
N ALA A 23 -28.55 -0.59 27.50
CA ALA A 23 -28.92 -1.98 27.27
C ALA A 23 -27.88 -2.59 26.32
N THR A 24 -26.77 -3.05 26.90
CA THR A 24 -25.89 -4.03 26.28
C THR A 24 -26.61 -5.36 26.24
N SER A 25 -26.99 -5.82 25.05
CA SER A 25 -27.21 -7.23 24.77
C SER A 25 -26.17 -7.68 23.75
N SER A 26 -25.11 -8.26 24.29
CA SER A 26 -24.08 -9.00 23.58
C SER A 26 -24.70 -10.14 22.77
N ALA A 27 -24.61 -10.01 21.44
CA ALA A 27 -24.56 -11.12 20.50
C ALA A 27 -23.39 -10.80 19.56
N GLU A 28 -22.20 -11.19 20.01
CA GLU A 28 -20.96 -11.40 19.26
C GLU A 28 -20.79 -10.51 18.02
N SER A 29 -20.38 -9.25 18.25
CA SER A 29 -19.56 -8.59 17.24
C SER A 29 -18.29 -9.42 17.12
N ASN A 30 -18.04 -10.03 15.95
CA ASN A 30 -16.67 -10.30 15.54
C ASN A 30 -15.88 -9.04 15.90
N ALA A 31 -14.89 -9.14 16.80
CA ALA A 31 -14.04 -7.99 17.09
C ALA A 31 -13.46 -7.57 15.74
N ASP A 32 -13.85 -6.39 15.27
CA ASP A 32 -13.46 -5.92 13.94
C ASP A 32 -11.93 -5.89 13.96
N LEU A 33 -11.28 -6.65 13.06
CA LEU A 33 -9.82 -6.71 12.99
C LEU A 33 -9.31 -5.27 12.76
N PRO A 34 -8.63 -4.65 13.74
CA PRO A 34 -8.22 -3.26 13.63
C PRO A 34 -7.19 -3.11 12.51
N ASN A 35 -7.21 -1.97 11.83
CA ASN A 35 -6.18 -1.62 10.86
C ASN A 35 -4.90 -1.17 11.59
N TRP A 36 -4.25 -2.10 12.29
CA TRP A 36 -2.99 -1.89 13.01
C TRP A 36 -1.78 -2.28 12.17
N VAL A 37 -0.62 -1.70 12.42
CA VAL A 37 0.62 -2.04 11.72
C VAL A 37 1.19 -3.33 12.30
N SER A 38 1.56 -4.27 11.44
CA SER A 38 2.11 -5.55 11.88
C SER A 38 3.49 -5.34 12.53
N PRO A 39 3.82 -6.07 13.61
CA PRO A 39 5.18 -6.16 14.10
C PRO A 39 6.12 -6.65 12.99
N VAL A 40 7.29 -6.05 12.90
CA VAL A 40 8.28 -6.37 11.87
C VAL A 40 9.26 -7.43 12.33
N ASN A 41 9.35 -8.52 11.57
CA ASN A 41 10.47 -9.45 11.63
C ASN A 41 11.38 -9.15 10.43
N ALA A 42 12.42 -8.33 10.64
CA ALA A 42 13.38 -8.03 9.60
C ALA A 42 14.15 -9.30 9.20
N SER A 43 14.40 -9.50 7.90
CA SER A 43 15.38 -10.52 7.48
C SER A 43 16.79 -10.03 7.83
N GLU A 44 17.77 -10.94 7.95
CA GLU A 44 19.17 -10.54 8.18
C GLU A 44 19.81 -9.79 6.99
N SER A 45 19.15 -9.71 5.83
CA SER A 45 19.73 -9.14 4.60
C SER A 45 19.18 -7.75 4.25
N ALA A 46 20.07 -6.83 3.87
CA ALA A 46 19.73 -5.51 3.35
C ALA A 46 18.89 -5.54 2.06
N CYS A 47 18.16 -4.45 1.79
CA CYS A 47 17.41 -4.24 0.55
C CYS A 47 17.82 -2.95 -0.16
N TYR A 48 17.71 -2.90 -1.49
CA TYR A 48 17.96 -1.68 -2.26
C TYR A 48 16.77 -0.75 -2.26
N ARG A 49 17.01 0.54 -2.06
CA ARG A 49 15.97 1.57 -2.15
C ARG A 49 15.48 1.70 -3.58
N LYS A 50 14.17 1.63 -3.74
CA LYS A 50 13.50 1.91 -5.01
C LYS A 50 13.69 3.38 -5.40
N THR A 51 13.94 3.64 -6.68
CA THR A 51 14.12 4.99 -7.20
C THR A 51 13.30 5.26 -8.45
N TYR A 52 12.96 6.52 -8.69
CA TYR A 52 12.49 6.99 -10.00
C TYR A 52 12.89 8.45 -10.24
N LEU A 53 12.90 8.85 -11.51
CA LEU A 53 13.28 10.20 -11.90
C LEU A 53 12.10 11.19 -11.77
N SER A 54 12.33 12.31 -11.09
CA SER A 54 11.40 13.44 -10.99
C SER A 54 12.17 14.74 -10.77
N THR A 55 11.81 15.79 -11.51
CA THR A 55 12.41 17.14 -11.40
C THR A 55 11.54 18.12 -10.62
N LYS A 56 10.42 17.67 -10.04
CA LYS A 56 9.47 18.52 -9.32
C LYS A 56 9.35 18.12 -7.85
N THR A 57 8.51 17.12 -7.60
CA THR A 57 8.19 16.61 -6.27
C THR A 57 8.21 15.09 -6.32
N CYS A 58 8.48 14.49 -5.16
CA CYS A 58 8.40 13.07 -4.97
C CYS A 58 7.04 12.71 -4.39
N ALA A 59 6.43 11.65 -4.93
CA ALA A 59 5.29 10.97 -4.37
C ALA A 59 5.52 10.63 -2.89
N THR A 60 4.43 10.53 -2.13
CA THR A 60 4.45 10.19 -0.70
C THR A 60 5.28 8.92 -0.45
N GLY A 61 6.13 8.96 0.58
CA GLY A 61 7.05 7.87 0.91
C GLY A 61 8.37 7.88 0.11
N TYR A 62 8.61 8.91 -0.70
CA TYR A 62 9.90 9.13 -1.36
C TYR A 62 10.47 10.50 -1.01
N GLU A 63 11.80 10.56 -0.93
CA GLU A 63 12.56 11.78 -0.72
C GLU A 63 13.37 12.15 -1.96
N SER A 64 13.54 13.45 -2.21
CA SER A 64 14.34 13.95 -3.32
C SER A 64 15.81 13.99 -2.96
N ASP A 65 16.67 13.54 -3.86
CA ASP A 65 18.13 13.79 -3.80
C ASP A 65 18.53 15.26 -4.11
N HIS A 66 17.53 16.16 -4.21
CA HIS A 66 17.65 17.55 -4.65
C HIS A 66 18.23 17.75 -6.06
N ILE A 67 18.29 16.69 -6.88
CA ILE A 67 18.77 16.74 -8.27
C ILE A 67 17.65 16.34 -9.22
N ALA A 68 17.35 15.05 -9.31
CA ALA A 68 16.37 14.50 -10.25
C ALA A 68 15.86 13.11 -9.85
N THR A 69 16.24 12.60 -8.69
CA THR A 69 15.91 11.24 -8.26
C THR A 69 15.09 11.29 -6.99
N CYS A 70 13.99 10.55 -6.99
CA CYS A 70 13.20 10.26 -5.81
C CYS A 70 13.61 8.89 -5.28
N TRP A 71 14.11 8.85 -4.05
CA TRP A 71 14.51 7.65 -3.32
C TRP A 71 13.42 7.24 -2.36
N ALA A 72 13.06 5.96 -2.33
CA ALA A 72 12.10 5.45 -1.36
C ALA A 72 12.64 5.66 0.06
N GLN A 73 11.78 6.15 0.95
CA GLN A 73 12.05 6.14 2.37
C GLN A 73 12.11 4.70 2.86
N CYS A 74 12.93 4.47 3.87
CA CYS A 74 13.19 3.13 4.38
C CYS A 74 11.96 2.54 5.09
N PRO A 75 11.48 1.35 4.68
CA PRO A 75 10.26 0.75 5.22
C PRO A 75 10.47 0.20 6.63
N LEU A 76 9.38 -0.16 7.31
CA LEU A 76 9.43 -0.59 8.71
C LEU A 76 10.32 -1.82 8.94
N ASN A 77 10.40 -2.75 7.97
CA ASN A 77 11.22 -3.96 8.07
C ASN A 77 12.72 -3.71 7.83
N TYR A 78 13.07 -2.56 7.26
CA TYR A 78 14.45 -2.13 7.03
C TYR A 78 14.51 -0.61 7.26
N PRO A 79 14.44 -0.13 8.51
CA PRO A 79 14.19 1.29 8.77
C PRO A 79 15.44 2.16 8.71
N VAL A 80 16.63 1.56 8.70
CA VAL A 80 17.90 2.28 8.74
C VAL A 80 18.35 2.57 7.31
N GLU A 81 18.48 3.85 6.97
CA GLU A 81 19.01 4.28 5.68
C GLU A 81 20.53 4.09 5.62
N CYS A 82 21.00 3.34 4.60
CA CYS A 82 22.40 3.11 4.32
C CYS A 82 22.71 3.43 2.85
N GLY A 83 22.62 4.72 2.51
CA GLY A 83 22.85 5.23 1.16
C GLY A 83 21.79 4.74 0.17
N MET A 84 22.16 3.79 -0.71
CA MET A 84 21.25 3.20 -1.70
C MET A 84 20.47 2.00 -1.16
N GLU A 85 20.75 1.60 0.07
CA GLU A 85 20.15 0.44 0.72
C GLU A 85 19.38 0.87 1.98
N CYS A 86 18.46 0.02 2.41
CA CYS A 86 17.93 0.03 3.76
C CYS A 86 18.32 -1.27 4.46
N ILE A 87 18.65 -1.16 5.75
CA ILE A 87 19.13 -2.28 6.56
C ILE A 87 18.25 -2.49 7.80
N PRO A 88 18.26 -3.70 8.40
CA PRO A 88 17.55 -3.99 9.65
C PRO A 88 17.98 -3.08 10.81
N GLN A 89 17.15 -2.97 11.85
CA GLN A 89 17.38 -2.13 13.04
C GLN A 89 18.72 -2.41 13.76
N SER A 90 19.18 -3.66 13.76
CA SER A 90 20.41 -4.13 14.40
C SER A 90 21.65 -4.10 13.50
N ALA A 91 21.52 -3.73 12.22
CA ALA A 91 22.62 -3.74 11.29
C ALA A 91 23.38 -2.39 11.30
N ASP A 92 24.72 -2.45 11.33
CA ASP A 92 25.56 -1.26 11.21
C ASP A 92 25.90 -0.99 9.74
N CYS A 93 25.48 0.18 9.25
CA CYS A 93 25.76 0.66 7.90
C CYS A 93 27.28 0.68 7.59
N THR A 94 28.13 0.90 8.60
CA THR A 94 29.60 0.92 8.44
C THR A 94 30.15 -0.44 7.98
N SER A 95 29.53 -1.54 8.41
CA SER A 95 29.96 -2.90 8.08
C SER A 95 29.46 -3.39 6.72
N GLU A 96 28.31 -2.88 6.25
CA GLU A 96 27.68 -3.25 4.98
C GLU A 96 28.19 -2.45 3.77
N VAL A 97 28.72 -1.23 3.98
CA VAL A 97 29.21 -0.34 2.92
C VAL A 97 30.45 -0.87 2.16
N LEU A 98 31.14 -1.91 2.65
CA LEU A 98 32.39 -2.38 2.04
C LEU A 98 32.25 -3.34 0.85
N THR A 99 31.05 -3.87 0.53
CA THR A 99 30.96 -4.99 -0.43
C THR A 99 30.21 -4.71 -1.74
N LYS A 100 29.64 -3.51 -1.98
CA LYS A 100 28.79 -3.31 -3.18
C LYS A 100 29.03 -2.03 -4.00
N VAL A 101 30.29 -1.67 -4.27
CA VAL A 101 30.65 -0.54 -5.16
C VAL A 101 30.59 -0.88 -6.66
N LYS A 102 29.64 -1.71 -7.11
CA LYS A 102 29.42 -1.89 -8.55
C LYS A 102 27.94 -1.85 -8.93
N SER A 103 27.59 -0.69 -9.48
CA SER A 103 26.57 -0.47 -10.49
C SER A 103 25.12 -0.83 -10.16
N VAL A 104 24.41 0.02 -9.41
CA VAL A 104 22.97 0.22 -9.69
C VAL A 104 22.49 1.59 -9.18
N ALA A 105 22.89 2.68 -9.85
CA ALA A 105 22.22 3.98 -9.68
C ALA A 105 20.83 4.01 -10.37
N THR A 106 20.39 2.89 -10.93
CA THR A 106 19.08 2.74 -11.55
C THR A 106 18.69 1.27 -11.40
N VAL A 107 18.31 0.83 -10.20
CA VAL A 107 17.42 -0.34 -10.11
C VAL A 107 16.10 0.17 -10.69
N ALA A 108 16.01 0.15 -12.02
CA ALA A 108 14.81 0.57 -12.72
C ALA A 108 13.69 -0.31 -12.19
N LEU A 109 12.65 0.33 -11.69
CA LEU A 109 11.40 -0.27 -11.24
C LEU A 109 10.90 -1.41 -12.15
N ASN A 110 11.18 -1.28 -13.45
CA ASN A 110 10.88 -2.21 -14.53
C ASN A 110 11.47 -3.63 -14.35
N ALA A 111 12.65 -3.79 -13.75
CA ALA A 111 13.28 -5.11 -13.58
C ALA A 111 12.60 -5.93 -12.47
N ALA A 112 12.04 -5.26 -11.46
CA ALA A 112 11.37 -5.89 -10.33
C ALA A 112 9.95 -6.35 -10.69
N THR A 113 9.22 -5.53 -11.44
CA THR A 113 7.81 -5.78 -11.78
C THR A 113 7.63 -6.83 -12.87
N ALA A 114 8.59 -6.98 -13.80
CA ALA A 114 8.52 -7.95 -14.90
C ALA A 114 8.45 -9.41 -14.42
N GLY A 115 9.17 -9.77 -13.35
CA GLY A 115 9.14 -11.12 -12.78
C GLY A 115 7.77 -11.46 -12.19
N VAL A 116 7.16 -10.49 -11.51
CA VAL A 116 5.82 -10.59 -10.92
C VAL A 116 4.74 -10.76 -12.00
N PHE A 117 4.71 -9.90 -13.02
CA PHE A 117 3.74 -10.03 -14.11
C PHE A 117 3.94 -11.30 -14.95
N GLY A 118 5.18 -11.77 -15.11
CA GLY A 118 5.44 -13.04 -15.75
C GLY A 118 4.78 -14.23 -15.04
N GLN A 119 4.59 -14.17 -13.71
CA GLN A 119 3.86 -15.21 -12.97
C GLN A 119 2.36 -15.04 -13.04
N PHE A 120 1.86 -13.81 -12.92
CA PHE A 120 0.43 -13.54 -13.12
C PHE A 120 -0.03 -13.98 -14.52
N LEU A 121 0.75 -13.68 -15.56
CA LEU A 121 0.46 -14.11 -16.92
C LEU A 121 0.43 -15.64 -17.04
N LYS A 122 1.44 -16.35 -16.53
CA LYS A 122 1.44 -17.83 -16.54
C LYS A 122 0.26 -18.44 -15.81
N ALA A 123 -0.07 -17.90 -14.63
CA ALA A 123 -1.22 -18.34 -13.86
C ALA A 123 -2.52 -18.05 -14.64
N SER A 124 -2.62 -16.88 -15.26
CA SER A 124 -3.74 -16.49 -16.11
C SER A 124 -3.87 -17.42 -17.33
N GLU A 125 -2.80 -17.73 -18.05
CA GLU A 125 -2.79 -18.64 -19.20
C GLU A 125 -3.18 -20.08 -18.83
N ALA A 126 -2.89 -20.50 -17.59
CA ALA A 126 -3.27 -21.82 -17.10
C ALA A 126 -4.77 -21.96 -16.80
N ILE A 127 -5.49 -20.85 -16.59
CA ILE A 127 -6.93 -20.88 -16.32
C ILE A 127 -7.72 -20.91 -17.62
N GLN A 128 -8.70 -21.82 -17.70
CA GLN A 128 -9.59 -21.93 -18.85
C GLN A 128 -10.41 -20.65 -19.07
N LEU A 129 -10.56 -20.26 -20.34
CA LEU A 129 -11.27 -19.04 -20.73
C LEU A 129 -12.70 -18.97 -20.15
N GLY A 130 -13.42 -20.10 -20.09
CA GLY A 130 -14.76 -20.16 -19.51
C GLY A 130 -14.81 -19.78 -18.04
N VAL A 131 -13.79 -20.15 -17.25
CA VAL A 131 -13.70 -19.77 -15.83
C VAL A 131 -13.52 -18.27 -15.70
N LYS A 132 -12.62 -17.66 -16.49
CA LYS A 132 -12.42 -16.21 -16.53
C LYS A 132 -13.67 -15.46 -16.97
N CYS A 133 -14.31 -15.93 -18.03
CA CYS A 133 -15.55 -15.38 -18.55
C CYS A 133 -16.64 -15.36 -17.48
N GLY A 134 -16.94 -16.53 -16.91
CA GLY A 134 -17.99 -16.67 -15.90
C GLY A 134 -17.70 -15.82 -14.67
N GLN A 135 -16.46 -15.83 -14.17
CA GLN A 135 -16.07 -15.04 -13.00
C GLN A 135 -16.15 -13.53 -13.24
N LYS A 136 -15.59 -13.01 -14.33
CA LYS A 136 -15.60 -11.57 -14.62
C LYS A 136 -17.02 -11.05 -14.81
N LEU A 137 -17.82 -11.78 -15.59
CA LEU A 137 -19.19 -11.39 -15.90
C LEU A 137 -20.08 -11.44 -14.66
N PHE A 138 -19.88 -12.43 -13.79
CA PHE A 138 -20.59 -12.52 -12.51
C PHE A 138 -20.21 -11.40 -11.58
N THR A 139 -18.91 -11.10 -11.46
CA THR A 139 -18.40 -10.03 -10.60
C THR A 139 -18.98 -8.69 -11.02
N ALA A 140 -18.91 -8.34 -12.32
CA ALA A 140 -19.44 -7.10 -12.84
C ALA A 140 -20.97 -7.00 -12.67
N THR A 141 -21.69 -8.12 -12.86
CA THR A 141 -23.14 -8.20 -12.63
C THR A 141 -23.50 -8.03 -11.15
N SER A 142 -22.73 -8.63 -10.24
CA SER A 142 -22.90 -8.52 -8.79
C SER A 142 -22.67 -7.10 -8.28
N SER A 143 -21.60 -6.44 -8.76
CA SER A 143 -21.34 -5.03 -8.50
C SER A 143 -22.48 -4.15 -8.98
N LEU A 144 -22.98 -4.40 -10.19
CA LEU A 144 -24.11 -3.66 -10.75
C LEU A 144 -25.41 -3.86 -9.93
N VAL A 145 -25.77 -5.09 -9.58
CA VAL A 145 -26.96 -5.38 -8.75
C VAL A 145 -26.86 -4.67 -7.40
N SER A 146 -25.67 -4.63 -6.80
CA SER A 146 -25.42 -3.94 -5.54
C SER A 146 -25.59 -2.42 -5.68
N TYR A 147 -25.02 -1.82 -6.73
CA TYR A 147 -25.15 -0.40 -7.02
C TYR A 147 -26.62 0.02 -7.29
N VAL A 148 -27.35 -0.77 -8.08
CA VAL A 148 -28.78 -0.54 -8.34
C VAL A 148 -29.57 -0.56 -7.03
N LYS A 149 -29.28 -1.51 -6.13
CA LYS A 149 -29.94 -1.63 -4.83
C LYS A 149 -29.66 -0.41 -3.93
N GLU A 150 -28.42 0.07 -3.89
CA GLU A 150 -28.06 1.27 -3.13
C GLU A 150 -28.79 2.52 -3.63
N LEU A 151 -28.87 2.72 -4.94
CA LEU A 151 -29.62 3.83 -5.52
C LEU A 151 -31.12 3.72 -5.18
N GLN A 152 -31.71 2.53 -5.30
CA GLN A 152 -33.11 2.29 -4.92
C GLN A 152 -33.38 2.60 -3.45
N THR A 153 -32.45 2.33 -2.54
CA THR A 153 -32.59 2.66 -1.11
C THR A 153 -32.51 4.16 -0.79
N ASN A 154 -31.89 4.96 -1.65
CA ASN A 154 -31.69 6.39 -1.48
C ASN A 154 -32.82 7.26 -2.13
N GLU A 155 -34.00 6.68 -2.35
CA GLU A 155 -35.17 7.32 -2.99
C GLU A 155 -34.88 8.03 -4.35
N THR A 156 -34.06 7.44 -5.23
CA THR A 156 -33.89 7.99 -6.59
C THR A 156 -35.12 7.71 -7.46
N GLN A 157 -35.62 8.70 -8.21
CA GLN A 157 -36.70 8.47 -9.19
C GLN A 157 -36.23 7.49 -10.28
N SER A 158 -37.12 6.61 -10.78
CA SER A 158 -36.75 5.52 -11.71
C SER A 158 -36.03 5.96 -13.00
N GLN A 159 -36.28 7.19 -13.49
CA GLN A 159 -35.58 7.75 -14.65
C GLN A 159 -34.16 8.23 -14.32
N GLN A 160 -33.94 8.71 -13.09
CA GLN A 160 -32.61 9.09 -12.59
C GLN A 160 -31.77 7.83 -12.33
N LEU A 161 -32.38 6.77 -11.81
CA LEU A 161 -31.73 5.47 -11.57
C LEU A 161 -31.04 4.94 -12.84
N ILE A 162 -31.78 4.84 -13.96
CA ILE A 162 -31.23 4.33 -15.22
C ILE A 162 -30.10 5.23 -15.75
N SER A 163 -30.24 6.55 -15.63
CA SER A 163 -29.21 7.49 -16.06
C SER A 163 -27.93 7.36 -15.23
N LEU A 164 -28.04 7.20 -13.91
CA LEU A 164 -26.88 7.03 -13.02
C LEU A 164 -26.18 5.70 -13.29
N VAL A 165 -26.96 4.62 -13.42
CA VAL A 165 -26.43 3.28 -13.75
C VAL A 165 -25.67 3.30 -15.08
N ASN A 166 -26.26 3.87 -16.13
CA ASN A 166 -25.61 3.92 -17.44
C ASN A 166 -24.35 4.79 -17.49
N GLN A 167 -24.19 5.73 -16.56
CA GLN A 167 -23.01 6.58 -16.45
C GLN A 167 -21.96 6.04 -15.46
N SER A 168 -22.27 4.94 -14.77
CA SER A 168 -21.33 4.33 -13.82
C SER A 168 -20.15 3.67 -14.54
N ASP A 169 -18.98 3.69 -13.90
CA ASP A 169 -17.79 3.00 -14.39
C ASP A 169 -18.01 1.49 -14.58
N LEU A 170 -18.95 0.90 -13.82
CA LEU A 170 -19.38 -0.49 -13.97
C LEU A 170 -19.93 -0.77 -15.37
N VAL A 171 -20.78 0.13 -15.88
CA VAL A 171 -21.44 -0.03 -17.19
C VAL A 171 -20.55 0.42 -18.33
N VAL A 172 -19.74 1.46 -18.10
CA VAL A 172 -18.89 2.05 -19.15
C VAL A 172 -17.61 1.23 -19.36
N ASN A 173 -17.05 0.63 -18.31
CA ASN A 173 -15.73 -0.01 -18.36
C ASN A 173 -15.78 -1.50 -17.98
N GLU A 174 -16.32 -1.86 -16.81
CA GLU A 174 -16.19 -3.23 -16.30
C GLU A 174 -17.02 -4.26 -17.08
N LEU A 175 -18.29 -3.95 -17.37
CA LEU A 175 -19.18 -4.86 -18.11
C LEU A 175 -18.70 -5.10 -19.55
N PRO A 176 -18.35 -4.07 -20.35
CA PRO A 176 -17.75 -4.30 -21.66
C PRO A 176 -16.49 -5.17 -21.59
N ALA A 177 -15.58 -4.92 -20.64
CA ALA A 177 -14.35 -5.71 -20.49
C ALA A 177 -14.63 -7.20 -20.18
N ALA A 178 -15.65 -7.47 -19.34
CA ALA A 178 -16.10 -8.84 -19.07
C ALA A 178 -16.65 -9.52 -20.34
N VAL A 179 -17.45 -8.81 -21.14
CA VAL A 179 -18.01 -9.33 -22.41
C VAL A 179 -16.90 -9.58 -23.44
N TYR A 180 -15.93 -8.67 -23.58
CA TYR A 180 -14.76 -8.88 -24.44
C TYR A 180 -14.01 -10.16 -24.06
N THR A 181 -13.82 -10.39 -22.76
CA THR A 181 -13.16 -11.60 -22.26
C THR A 181 -13.95 -12.85 -22.64
N CYS A 182 -15.27 -12.85 -22.43
CA CYS A 182 -16.12 -14.00 -22.75
C CYS A 182 -16.13 -14.36 -24.24
N LEU A 183 -16.10 -13.36 -25.11
CA LEU A 183 -16.08 -13.54 -26.56
C LEU A 183 -14.68 -13.84 -27.12
N ASN A 184 -13.65 -13.86 -26.27
CA ASN A 184 -12.24 -13.96 -26.67
C ASN A 184 -11.83 -12.89 -27.69
N ILE A 185 -12.39 -11.69 -27.57
CA ILE A 185 -12.10 -10.57 -28.47
C ILE A 185 -11.07 -9.67 -27.78
N PRO A 186 -9.90 -9.41 -28.38
CA PRO A 186 -8.93 -8.48 -27.82
C PRO A 186 -9.54 -7.08 -27.75
N VAL A 187 -9.23 -6.32 -26.69
CA VAL A 187 -9.79 -4.98 -26.42
C VAL A 187 -9.53 -3.98 -27.56
N ASN A 188 -8.54 -4.25 -28.42
CA ASN A 188 -8.19 -3.46 -29.60
C ASN A 188 -9.04 -3.82 -30.85
N THR A 189 -10.36 -3.68 -30.77
CA THR A 189 -11.20 -3.72 -31.98
C THR A 189 -11.78 -2.36 -32.28
N ASP A 190 -11.21 -1.69 -33.29
CA ASP A 190 -11.79 -0.50 -33.93
C ASP A 190 -13.10 -0.78 -34.69
N ASN A 191 -13.54 -2.04 -34.72
CA ASN A 191 -14.75 -2.47 -35.40
C ASN A 191 -16.01 -1.93 -34.70
N LEU A 192 -16.70 -1.01 -35.38
CA LEU A 192 -17.95 -0.41 -34.94
C LEU A 192 -19.07 -1.45 -34.75
N GLU A 193 -19.08 -2.53 -35.53
CA GLU A 193 -20.09 -3.59 -35.44
C GLU A 193 -19.91 -4.38 -34.13
N THR A 194 -18.68 -4.78 -33.82
CA THR A 194 -18.31 -5.44 -32.55
C THR A 194 -18.64 -4.58 -31.33
N ARG A 195 -18.40 -3.26 -31.40
CA ARG A 195 -18.79 -2.34 -30.32
C ARG A 195 -20.31 -2.27 -30.12
N ALA A 196 -21.09 -2.29 -31.21
CA ALA A 196 -22.55 -2.26 -31.13
C ALA A 196 -23.12 -3.56 -30.55
N GLU A 197 -22.54 -4.71 -30.92
CA GLU A 197 -22.89 -6.01 -30.35
C GLU A 197 -22.62 -6.06 -28.85
N ILE A 198 -21.44 -5.62 -28.42
CA ILE A 198 -21.06 -5.57 -27.00
C ILE A 198 -21.96 -4.61 -26.22
N ALA A 199 -22.20 -3.41 -26.75
CA ALA A 199 -23.12 -2.46 -26.11
C ALA A 199 -24.53 -3.03 -25.94
N ASN A 200 -25.00 -3.85 -26.89
CA ASN A 200 -26.29 -4.53 -26.78
C ASN A 200 -26.30 -5.62 -25.70
N VAL A 201 -25.22 -6.39 -25.56
CA VAL A 201 -25.07 -7.37 -24.46
C VAL A 201 -25.03 -6.64 -23.11
N VAL A 202 -24.22 -5.59 -22.97
CA VAL A 202 -24.13 -4.78 -21.75
C VAL A 202 -25.48 -4.19 -21.37
N LYS A 203 -26.24 -3.68 -22.35
CA LYS A 203 -27.60 -3.17 -22.11
C LYS A 203 -28.55 -4.24 -21.58
N GLN A 204 -28.46 -5.47 -22.09
CA GLN A 204 -29.26 -6.59 -21.59
C GLN A 204 -28.86 -6.94 -20.16
N ILE A 205 -27.57 -7.00 -19.85
CA ILE A 205 -27.08 -7.18 -18.46
C ILE A 205 -27.63 -6.11 -17.54
N VAL A 206 -27.58 -4.84 -17.95
CA VAL A 206 -28.13 -3.74 -17.15
C VAL A 206 -29.62 -3.91 -16.91
N THR A 207 -30.38 -4.27 -17.94
CA THR A 207 -31.83 -4.45 -17.84
C THR A 207 -32.18 -5.60 -16.90
N THR A 208 -31.58 -6.77 -17.10
CA THR A 208 -31.84 -7.96 -16.28
C THR A 208 -31.38 -7.77 -14.84
N ALA A 209 -30.24 -7.10 -14.59
CA ALA A 209 -29.80 -6.79 -13.23
C ALA A 209 -30.78 -5.88 -12.47
N ILE A 210 -31.44 -4.95 -13.17
CA ILE A 210 -32.48 -4.09 -12.59
C ILE A 210 -33.78 -4.87 -12.32
N GLU A 211 -34.14 -5.79 -13.21
CA GLU A 211 -35.39 -6.57 -13.12
C GLU A 211 -35.31 -7.71 -12.08
N ASP A 212 -34.24 -8.51 -12.13
CA ASP A 212 -34.09 -9.73 -11.35
C ASP A 212 -33.28 -9.53 -10.06
N GLY A 213 -32.50 -8.44 -9.98
CA GLY A 213 -31.74 -8.05 -8.79
C GLY A 213 -30.87 -9.20 -8.25
N THR A 214 -30.97 -9.45 -6.94
CA THR A 214 -30.15 -10.48 -6.28
C THR A 214 -30.48 -11.91 -6.71
N SER A 215 -31.64 -12.16 -7.33
CA SER A 215 -32.00 -13.50 -7.80
C SER A 215 -31.15 -13.94 -9.00
N LEU A 216 -30.63 -12.96 -9.76
CA LEU A 216 -29.68 -13.18 -10.85
C LEU A 216 -28.34 -13.74 -10.34
N LEU A 217 -27.96 -13.42 -9.10
CA LEU A 217 -26.67 -13.80 -8.52
C LEU A 217 -26.62 -15.25 -8.03
N ASN A 218 -27.71 -16.01 -8.19
CA ASN A 218 -27.65 -17.45 -7.97
C ASN A 218 -26.82 -18.11 -9.10
N PRO A 219 -25.83 -18.98 -8.79
CA PRO A 219 -24.97 -19.57 -9.83
C PRO A 219 -25.73 -20.24 -10.99
N SER A 220 -26.83 -20.95 -10.70
CA SER A 220 -27.62 -21.61 -11.75
C SER A 220 -28.39 -20.62 -12.62
N ASN A 221 -28.99 -19.60 -11.99
CA ASN A 221 -29.69 -18.53 -12.72
C ASN A 221 -28.71 -17.72 -13.57
N PHE A 222 -27.54 -17.41 -13.02
CA PHE A 222 -26.49 -16.69 -13.71
C PHE A 222 -25.97 -17.45 -14.93
N LEU A 223 -25.65 -18.75 -14.79
CA LEU A 223 -25.19 -19.58 -15.90
C LEU A 223 -26.25 -19.70 -17.00
N ALA A 224 -27.53 -19.80 -16.64
CA ALA A 224 -28.62 -19.77 -17.62
C ALA A 224 -28.73 -18.39 -18.31
N PHE A 225 -28.56 -17.32 -17.56
CA PHE A 225 -28.62 -15.96 -18.08
C PHE A 225 -27.51 -15.67 -19.11
N ILE A 226 -26.24 -16.01 -18.81
CA ILE A 226 -25.14 -15.78 -19.75
C ILE A 226 -25.27 -16.62 -21.03
N LYS A 227 -25.94 -17.78 -20.93
CA LYS A 227 -26.33 -18.60 -22.07
C LYS A 227 -27.40 -17.93 -22.92
N ASP A 228 -28.40 -17.31 -22.30
CA ASP A 228 -29.43 -16.56 -23.02
C ASP A 228 -28.86 -15.31 -23.71
N LEU A 229 -27.80 -14.72 -23.14
CA LEU A 229 -27.03 -13.65 -23.78
C LEU A 229 -26.16 -14.11 -24.96
N GLY A 230 -25.90 -15.42 -25.09
CA GLY A 230 -25.03 -15.97 -26.14
C GLY A 230 -23.55 -15.66 -25.93
N VAL A 231 -23.09 -15.52 -24.69
CA VAL A 231 -21.67 -15.24 -24.34
C VAL A 231 -21.03 -16.37 -23.54
N ASP A 232 -21.60 -17.58 -23.60
CA ASP A 232 -21.22 -18.72 -22.78
C ASP A 232 -20.45 -19.82 -23.54
N ASP A 233 -20.10 -19.63 -24.81
CA ASP A 233 -19.37 -20.62 -25.62
C ASP A 233 -18.15 -21.18 -24.86
N SER A 234 -17.33 -20.30 -24.28
CA SER A 234 -16.16 -20.69 -23.49
C SER A 234 -16.50 -21.40 -22.18
N VAL A 235 -17.68 -21.15 -21.60
CA VAL A 235 -18.18 -21.79 -20.38
C VAL A 235 -18.73 -23.19 -20.69
N GLN A 236 -19.37 -23.38 -21.84
CA GLN A 236 -19.88 -24.67 -22.30
C GLN A 236 -18.76 -25.68 -22.57
N ASP A 237 -17.58 -25.18 -22.96
CA ASP A 237 -16.38 -25.98 -23.25
C ASP A 237 -15.60 -26.41 -21.99
N LEU A 238 -16.00 -25.96 -20.80
CA LEU A 238 -15.32 -26.32 -19.55
C LEU A 238 -15.43 -27.81 -19.25
N ASP A 239 -14.33 -28.40 -18.79
CA ASP A 239 -14.38 -29.73 -18.17
C ASP A 239 -15.07 -29.70 -16.80
N GLN A 240 -15.30 -30.89 -16.23
CA GLN A 240 -16.03 -31.04 -14.99
C GLN A 240 -15.37 -30.32 -13.80
N ASP A 241 -14.04 -30.34 -13.73
CA ASP A 241 -13.29 -29.76 -12.62
C ASP A 241 -13.29 -28.22 -12.72
N SER A 242 -13.11 -27.71 -13.94
CA SER A 242 -13.15 -26.27 -14.23
C SER A 242 -14.54 -25.67 -14.06
N LEU A 243 -15.60 -26.43 -14.40
CA LEU A 243 -16.98 -26.03 -14.13
C LEU A 243 -17.27 -26.00 -12.62
N ALA A 244 -16.76 -26.98 -11.86
CA ALA A 244 -16.90 -26.99 -10.41
C ALA A 244 -16.15 -25.80 -9.77
N GLN A 245 -14.95 -25.49 -10.25
CA GLN A 245 -14.19 -24.31 -9.84
C GLN A 245 -14.98 -23.02 -10.11
N LEU A 246 -15.55 -22.87 -11.30
CA LEU A 246 -16.38 -21.71 -11.63
C LEU A 246 -17.58 -21.62 -10.67
N GLN A 247 -18.29 -22.71 -10.41
CA GLN A 247 -19.44 -22.71 -9.50
C GLN A 247 -19.08 -22.32 -8.06
N ASP A 248 -17.90 -22.74 -7.57
CA ASP A 248 -17.40 -22.35 -6.26
C ASP A 248 -17.14 -20.84 -6.17
N VAL A 249 -16.50 -20.27 -7.20
CA VAL A 249 -16.27 -18.83 -7.34
C VAL A 249 -17.60 -18.05 -7.37
N LEU A 250 -18.58 -18.52 -8.17
CA LEU A 250 -19.90 -17.88 -8.25
C LEU A 250 -20.65 -17.95 -6.90
N THR A 251 -20.45 -19.01 -6.12
CA THR A 251 -21.11 -19.20 -4.82
C THR A 251 -20.51 -18.29 -3.75
N SER A 252 -19.21 -18.03 -3.82
CA SER A 252 -18.50 -17.20 -2.85
C SER A 252 -18.85 -15.70 -2.95
N GLY A 253 -19.46 -15.28 -4.07
CA GLY A 253 -19.82 -13.87 -4.26
C GLY A 253 -18.57 -13.00 -4.42
N ALA A 254 -18.61 -11.79 -3.88
CA ALA A 254 -17.45 -10.89 -3.89
C ALA A 254 -16.35 -11.40 -2.95
N THR A 255 -15.28 -11.96 -3.52
CA THR A 255 -14.08 -12.43 -2.81
C THR A 255 -13.06 -11.31 -2.59
N CYS A 256 -12.04 -11.55 -1.76
CA CYS A 256 -10.89 -10.66 -1.65
C CYS A 256 -10.27 -10.36 -3.03
N GLY A 257 -10.01 -11.39 -3.83
CA GLY A 257 -9.45 -11.27 -5.17
C GLY A 257 -10.28 -10.35 -6.07
N THR A 258 -11.62 -10.49 -6.08
CA THR A 258 -12.48 -9.61 -6.91
C THR A 258 -12.43 -8.15 -6.48
N LYS A 259 -12.33 -7.87 -5.18
CA LYS A 259 -12.19 -6.51 -4.66
C LYS A 259 -10.81 -5.92 -5.00
N LEU A 260 -9.75 -6.72 -4.93
CA LEU A 260 -8.41 -6.31 -5.37
C LEU A 260 -8.38 -6.05 -6.88
N GLN A 261 -9.06 -6.86 -7.69
CA GLN A 261 -9.20 -6.63 -9.13
C GLN A 261 -9.92 -5.30 -9.43
N ALA A 262 -10.96 -4.94 -8.67
CA ALA A 262 -11.63 -3.65 -8.82
C ALA A 262 -10.68 -2.47 -8.52
N ILE A 263 -9.82 -2.58 -7.51
CA ILE A 263 -8.76 -1.59 -7.25
C ILE A 263 -7.81 -1.46 -8.45
N ILE A 264 -7.36 -2.59 -9.01
CA ILE A 264 -6.47 -2.61 -10.19
C ILE A 264 -7.13 -1.90 -11.38
N HIS A 265 -8.42 -2.11 -11.60
CA HIS A 265 -9.18 -1.39 -12.62
C HIS A 265 -9.24 0.12 -12.34
N LYS A 266 -9.48 0.54 -11.09
CA LYS A 266 -9.46 1.97 -10.70
C LYS A 266 -8.09 2.62 -10.95
N VAL A 267 -6.99 1.93 -10.60
CA VAL A 267 -5.63 2.42 -10.89
C VAL A 267 -5.42 2.54 -12.40
N THR A 268 -5.83 1.52 -13.16
CA THR A 268 -5.73 1.51 -14.62
C THR A 268 -6.48 2.70 -15.23
N GLN A 269 -7.72 2.93 -14.78
CA GLN A 269 -8.54 4.04 -15.24
C GLN A 269 -7.93 5.40 -14.88
N PHE A 270 -7.38 5.54 -13.67
CA PHE A 270 -6.68 6.75 -13.25
C PHE A 270 -5.53 7.09 -14.21
N VAL A 271 -4.74 6.09 -14.62
CA VAL A 271 -3.67 6.25 -15.61
C VAL A 271 -4.23 6.65 -16.98
N VAL A 272 -5.31 6.00 -17.44
CA VAL A 272 -5.99 6.34 -18.70
C VAL A 272 -6.47 7.78 -18.70
N ASP A 273 -7.13 8.22 -17.63
CA ASP A 273 -7.69 9.57 -17.51
C ASP A 273 -6.59 10.63 -17.49
N ALA A 274 -5.51 10.38 -16.73
CA ALA A 274 -4.36 11.28 -16.66
C ALA A 274 -3.68 11.47 -18.02
N LYS A 275 -3.53 10.39 -18.81
CA LYS A 275 -2.93 10.42 -20.15
C LYS A 275 -3.87 10.96 -21.22
N SER A 276 -5.17 10.66 -21.12
CA SER A 276 -6.18 11.14 -22.06
C SER A 276 -6.43 12.65 -21.89
N GLY A 277 -6.41 13.14 -20.65
CA GLY A 277 -6.51 14.57 -20.36
C GLY A 277 -5.28 15.36 -20.81
N ASN A 278 -4.08 14.76 -20.68
CA ASN A 278 -2.84 15.33 -21.20
C ASN A 278 -1.80 14.22 -21.50
N PRO A 279 -1.54 13.92 -22.78
CA PRO A 279 -0.56 12.89 -23.16
C PRO A 279 0.88 13.18 -22.68
N ALA A 280 1.20 14.43 -22.38
CA ALA A 280 2.51 14.83 -21.84
C ALA A 280 2.63 14.64 -20.32
N THR A 281 1.59 14.15 -19.63
CA THR A 281 1.66 13.84 -18.20
C THR A 281 2.76 12.81 -17.95
N THR A 282 3.74 13.17 -17.11
CA THR A 282 4.88 12.30 -16.80
C THR A 282 4.48 11.20 -15.83
N ILE A 283 5.20 10.08 -15.87
CA ILE A 283 5.02 8.96 -14.93
C ILE A 283 5.11 9.44 -13.47
N SER A 284 6.09 10.30 -13.17
CA SER A 284 6.27 10.92 -11.85
C SER A 284 5.06 11.76 -11.41
N ALA A 285 4.41 12.46 -12.33
CA ALA A 285 3.20 13.22 -12.03
C ALA A 285 2.00 12.29 -11.72
N ILE A 286 1.89 11.16 -12.44
CA ILE A 286 0.87 10.14 -12.16
C ILE A 286 1.09 9.54 -10.77
N ARG A 287 2.33 9.14 -10.42
CA ARG A 287 2.68 8.64 -9.08
C ARG A 287 2.32 9.63 -7.98
N GLN A 288 2.66 10.90 -8.18
CA GLN A 288 2.34 11.96 -7.22
C GLN A 288 0.83 12.13 -7.03
N ALA A 289 0.07 12.09 -8.11
CA ALA A 289 -1.38 12.27 -8.05
C ALA A 289 -2.07 11.05 -7.42
N LEU A 290 -1.60 9.84 -7.70
CA LEU A 290 -2.04 8.62 -7.05
C LEU A 290 -1.75 8.64 -5.54
N SER A 291 -0.55 9.06 -5.12
CA SER A 291 -0.12 8.97 -3.71
C SER A 291 -0.94 9.81 -2.73
N VAL A 292 -1.72 10.77 -3.22
CA VAL A 292 -2.61 11.63 -2.43
C VAL A 292 -4.09 11.41 -2.74
N SER A 293 -4.41 10.39 -3.55
CA SER A 293 -5.78 10.06 -3.92
C SER A 293 -6.47 9.22 -2.85
N GLU A 294 -7.81 9.30 -2.78
CA GLU A 294 -8.63 8.42 -1.92
C GLU A 294 -8.36 6.93 -2.21
N LEU A 295 -8.03 6.59 -3.46
CA LEU A 295 -7.67 5.23 -3.85
C LEU A 295 -6.51 4.69 -3.02
N PHE A 296 -5.46 5.49 -2.82
CA PHE A 296 -4.26 5.10 -2.08
C PHE A 296 -4.42 5.25 -0.58
N LEU A 297 -5.09 6.33 -0.14
CA LEU A 297 -5.19 6.69 1.27
C LEU A 297 -6.29 5.92 2.01
N SER A 298 -7.32 5.44 1.30
CA SER A 298 -8.51 4.82 1.91
C SER A 298 -8.90 3.49 1.26
N ASP A 299 -9.11 3.47 -0.06
CA ASP A 299 -9.71 2.28 -0.72
C ASP A 299 -8.81 1.04 -0.62
N ILE A 300 -7.51 1.16 -0.95
CA ILE A 300 -6.56 0.03 -0.88
C ILE A 300 -6.38 -0.46 0.57
N PRO A 301 -6.11 0.42 1.56
CA PRO A 301 -6.06 0.02 2.97
C PRO A 301 -7.32 -0.71 3.42
N ALA A 302 -8.50 -0.19 3.08
CA ALA A 302 -9.78 -0.79 3.47
C ALA A 302 -9.98 -2.16 2.82
N VAL A 303 -9.74 -2.30 1.51
CA VAL A 303 -9.91 -3.58 0.81
C VAL A 303 -8.94 -4.63 1.35
N THR A 304 -7.66 -4.28 1.50
CA THR A 304 -6.64 -5.21 2.01
C THR A 304 -6.89 -5.62 3.45
N ASN A 305 -7.32 -4.70 4.32
CA ASN A 305 -7.69 -5.05 5.71
C ASN A 305 -8.92 -5.96 5.76
N ASN A 306 -9.93 -5.68 4.94
CA ASN A 306 -11.13 -6.52 4.83
C ASN A 306 -10.82 -7.94 4.30
N CYS A 307 -9.84 -8.06 3.42
CA CYS A 307 -9.43 -9.35 2.84
C CYS A 307 -8.98 -10.38 3.87
N VAL A 308 -8.40 -9.94 4.98
CA VAL A 308 -7.76 -10.82 5.96
C VAL A 308 -8.60 -11.05 7.22
N ARG A 309 -9.80 -10.47 7.30
CA ARG A 309 -10.67 -10.51 8.50
C ARG A 309 -11.03 -11.91 8.98
N ASN A 310 -11.10 -12.86 8.06
CA ASN A 310 -11.48 -14.24 8.36
C ASN A 310 -10.26 -15.17 8.52
N LEU A 311 -9.04 -14.65 8.43
CA LEU A 311 -7.83 -15.44 8.65
C LEU A 311 -7.60 -15.58 10.16
N THR A 312 -7.37 -16.82 10.61
CA THR A 312 -7.17 -17.14 12.03
C THR A 312 -5.72 -16.95 12.48
N ASP A 313 -4.77 -17.11 11.56
CA ASP A 313 -3.33 -16.92 11.76
C ASP A 313 -2.79 -16.01 10.64
N ASP A 314 -1.70 -15.29 10.90
CA ASP A 314 -0.96 -14.49 9.91
C ASP A 314 -1.78 -13.42 9.15
N ALA A 315 -2.92 -12.97 9.69
CA ALA A 315 -3.80 -11.99 9.04
C ALA A 315 -3.06 -10.68 8.68
N PHE A 316 -2.30 -10.15 9.64
CA PHE A 316 -1.50 -8.95 9.51
C PHE A 316 -0.36 -9.10 8.48
N SER A 317 0.38 -10.22 8.54
CA SER A 317 1.44 -10.56 7.57
C SER A 317 0.90 -10.76 6.14
N THR A 318 -0.23 -11.47 6.01
CA THR A 318 -0.91 -11.67 4.72
C THR A 318 -1.37 -10.35 4.14
N ARG A 319 -1.95 -9.47 4.95
CA ARG A 319 -2.40 -8.14 4.52
C ARG A 319 -1.25 -7.30 4.00
N ASP A 320 -0.12 -7.29 4.70
CA ASP A 320 1.05 -6.51 4.29
C ASP A 320 1.68 -7.09 3.01
N SER A 321 1.64 -8.41 2.85
CA SER A 321 1.98 -9.07 1.58
C SER A 321 1.06 -8.61 0.44
N LEU A 322 -0.26 -8.58 0.65
CA LEU A 322 -1.22 -8.07 -0.34
C LEU A 322 -0.98 -6.60 -0.69
N ARG A 323 -0.65 -5.75 0.28
CA ARG A 323 -0.31 -4.34 0.04
C ARG A 323 0.96 -4.20 -0.79
N THR A 324 1.95 -5.04 -0.54
CA THR A 324 3.19 -5.10 -1.33
C THR A 324 2.93 -5.55 -2.77
N VAL A 325 2.07 -6.54 -2.95
CA VAL A 325 1.59 -6.97 -4.28
C VAL A 325 0.88 -5.82 -5.00
N MET A 326 -0.04 -5.13 -4.33
CA MET A 326 -0.75 -3.98 -4.91
C MET A 326 0.18 -2.82 -5.28
N SER A 327 1.25 -2.61 -4.50
CA SER A 327 2.28 -1.61 -4.78
C SER A 327 2.98 -1.93 -6.09
N THR A 328 3.43 -3.18 -6.22
CA THR A 328 4.11 -3.69 -7.41
C THR A 328 3.23 -3.63 -8.65
N ILE A 329 1.94 -3.98 -8.52
CA ILE A 329 0.98 -3.89 -9.63
C ILE A 329 0.78 -2.44 -10.04
N THR A 330 0.57 -1.53 -9.08
CA THR A 330 0.34 -0.12 -9.40
C THR A 330 1.55 0.49 -10.11
N ASP A 331 2.76 0.15 -9.68
CA ASP A 331 3.97 0.60 -10.36
C ASP A 331 4.00 0.17 -11.82
N GLY A 332 3.75 -1.10 -12.09
CA GLY A 332 3.74 -1.62 -13.46
C GLY A 332 2.63 -1.04 -14.33
N LEU A 333 1.45 -0.76 -13.77
CA LEU A 333 0.39 -0.04 -14.49
C LEU A 333 0.85 1.37 -14.86
N VAL A 334 1.47 2.08 -13.93
CA VAL A 334 1.96 3.44 -14.17
C VAL A 334 3.11 3.47 -15.18
N ASP A 335 4.06 2.54 -15.09
CA ASP A 335 5.17 2.40 -16.04
C ASP A 335 4.71 1.91 -17.42
N GLY A 336 3.68 1.06 -17.46
CA GLY A 336 3.09 0.57 -18.71
C GLY A 336 2.49 1.68 -19.59
N SER A 337 2.24 2.87 -19.04
CA SER A 337 1.66 4.03 -19.74
C SER A 337 2.57 4.72 -20.76
N VAL A 338 3.82 4.26 -20.89
CA VAL A 338 4.80 4.77 -21.85
C VAL A 338 5.49 3.64 -22.63
N ASP A 339 6.23 3.99 -23.68
CA ASP A 339 7.18 3.12 -24.37
C ASP A 339 8.58 3.17 -23.73
N ASP A 340 9.53 2.41 -24.31
CA ASP A 340 10.91 2.32 -23.82
C ASP A 340 11.67 3.66 -23.90
N ASP A 341 11.21 4.57 -24.76
CA ASP A 341 11.74 5.93 -24.90
C ASP A 341 11.05 6.93 -23.94
N GLY A 342 10.13 6.46 -23.09
CA GLY A 342 9.39 7.26 -22.12
C GLY A 342 8.26 8.09 -22.74
N LYS A 343 7.89 7.82 -23.99
CA LYS A 343 6.81 8.53 -24.70
C LYS A 343 5.47 7.86 -24.41
N SER A 344 4.43 8.68 -24.23
CA SER A 344 3.07 8.17 -24.03
C SER A 344 2.63 7.32 -25.22
N ILE A 345 2.09 6.15 -24.92
CA ILE A 345 1.44 5.28 -25.91
C ILE A 345 -0.05 5.61 -26.00
N SER A 346 -0.74 5.03 -26.98
CA SER A 346 -2.19 5.19 -27.10
C SER A 346 -2.92 4.46 -25.97
N THR A 347 -4.14 4.90 -25.63
CA THR A 347 -4.99 4.21 -24.64
C THR A 347 -5.20 2.74 -25.01
N VAL A 348 -5.35 2.44 -26.30
CA VAL A 348 -5.56 1.08 -26.78
C VAL A 348 -4.32 0.22 -26.59
N ASP A 349 -3.13 0.73 -26.93
CA ASP A 349 -1.87 0.00 -26.72
C ASP A 349 -1.57 -0.18 -25.22
N TYR A 350 -1.92 0.80 -24.40
CA TYR A 350 -1.80 0.71 -22.95
C TYR A 350 -2.69 -0.40 -22.39
N LEU A 351 -3.97 -0.43 -22.75
CA LEU A 351 -4.89 -1.48 -22.30
C LEU A 351 -4.46 -2.87 -22.80
N ALA A 352 -3.86 -2.97 -23.98
CA ALA A 352 -3.26 -4.21 -24.46
C ALA A 352 -2.08 -4.65 -23.56
N LYS A 353 -1.16 -3.72 -23.23
CA LYS A 353 -0.08 -4.01 -22.27
C LYS A 353 -0.59 -4.45 -20.91
N VAL A 354 -1.66 -3.83 -20.39
CA VAL A 354 -2.27 -4.22 -19.10
C VAL A 354 -2.87 -5.63 -19.18
N ALA A 355 -3.51 -5.99 -20.30
CA ALA A 355 -4.01 -7.35 -20.50
C ALA A 355 -2.87 -8.38 -20.50
N ASP A 356 -1.73 -8.05 -21.11
CA ASP A 356 -0.52 -8.88 -21.13
C ASP A 356 0.15 -9.04 -19.75
N MET A 357 -0.28 -8.30 -18.72
CA MET A 357 0.18 -8.50 -17.33
C MET A 357 -0.52 -9.65 -16.61
N GLY A 358 -1.61 -10.21 -17.15
CA GLY A 358 -2.33 -11.36 -16.57
C GLY A 358 -2.99 -11.08 -15.21
N LEU A 359 -3.25 -9.82 -14.88
CA LEU A 359 -3.80 -9.39 -13.58
C LEU A 359 -5.24 -9.86 -13.32
N ASP A 360 -5.91 -10.39 -14.35
CA ASP A 360 -7.25 -10.92 -14.23
C ASP A 360 -7.33 -12.14 -13.30
N VAL A 361 -6.24 -12.90 -13.20
CA VAL A 361 -6.15 -14.11 -12.38
C VAL A 361 -6.26 -13.82 -10.88
N ILE A 362 -5.94 -12.60 -10.44
CA ILE A 362 -6.00 -12.19 -9.02
C ILE A 362 -7.40 -12.42 -8.44
N ALA A 363 -8.44 -12.27 -9.25
CA ALA A 363 -9.81 -12.45 -8.79
C ALA A 363 -10.20 -13.90 -8.46
N LEU A 364 -9.38 -14.86 -8.87
CA LEU A 364 -9.59 -16.29 -8.66
C LEU A 364 -8.86 -16.82 -7.43
N PHE A 365 -7.97 -16.04 -6.83
CA PHE A 365 -7.18 -16.44 -5.67
C PHE A 365 -7.72 -15.84 -4.38
N ASP A 366 -7.56 -16.60 -3.30
CA ASP A 366 -7.78 -16.13 -1.94
C ASP A 366 -6.56 -15.27 -1.48
N PRO A 367 -6.65 -14.55 -0.34
CA PRO A 367 -5.59 -13.64 0.06
C PRO A 367 -4.24 -14.33 0.29
N THR A 368 -4.24 -15.57 0.80
CA THR A 368 -3.03 -16.36 1.05
C THR A 368 -2.41 -16.83 -0.27
N GLY A 369 -3.21 -17.33 -1.21
CA GLY A 369 -2.75 -17.74 -2.53
C GLY A 369 -2.13 -16.59 -3.33
N ILE A 370 -2.68 -15.37 -3.21
CA ILE A 370 -2.06 -14.18 -3.81
C ILE A 370 -0.70 -13.89 -3.17
N ALA A 371 -0.62 -13.91 -1.85
CA ALA A 371 0.62 -13.65 -1.11
C ALA A 371 1.70 -14.70 -1.42
N ASP A 372 1.35 -15.99 -1.36
CA ASP A 372 2.23 -17.12 -1.62
C ASP A 372 2.79 -17.08 -3.04
N MET A 373 1.95 -16.81 -4.03
CA MET A 373 2.36 -16.73 -5.43
C MET A 373 3.46 -15.67 -5.65
N MET A 374 3.46 -14.60 -4.85
CA MET A 374 4.33 -13.43 -5.02
C MET A 374 5.53 -13.39 -4.06
N SER A 375 5.50 -14.20 -3.00
CA SER A 375 6.54 -14.25 -1.95
C SER A 375 7.97 -14.43 -2.46
N THR A 376 8.16 -15.05 -3.63
CA THR A 376 9.48 -15.32 -4.23
C THR A 376 9.91 -14.31 -5.30
N PHE A 377 9.02 -13.39 -5.71
CA PHE A 377 9.25 -12.44 -6.81
C PHE A 377 9.34 -10.99 -6.34
N ILE A 378 8.87 -10.70 -5.12
CA ILE A 378 9.11 -9.43 -4.45
C ILE A 378 10.59 -9.44 -4.02
N GLN A 379 11.44 -8.89 -4.88
CA GLN A 379 12.88 -8.77 -4.73
C GLN A 379 13.29 -8.08 -3.40
N PRO A 380 14.59 -8.12 -3.01
CA PRO A 380 15.14 -7.29 -1.93
C PRO A 380 15.21 -5.81 -2.36
N ILE A 381 14.10 -5.25 -2.85
CA ILE A 381 13.93 -3.84 -3.16
C ILE A 381 12.95 -3.27 -2.15
N CYS A 382 13.42 -2.30 -1.39
CA CYS A 382 12.62 -1.53 -0.47
C CYS A 382 11.91 -0.41 -1.21
N GLY A 383 10.60 -0.60 -1.38
CA GLY A 383 9.67 0.50 -1.63
C GLY A 383 9.22 1.15 -0.32
N PRO A 384 8.52 2.29 -0.40
CA PRO A 384 7.90 2.90 0.77
C PRO A 384 6.89 1.95 1.39
N THR A 385 6.68 2.08 2.71
CA THR A 385 5.54 1.45 3.39
C THR A 385 4.24 2.03 2.85
N ALA A 386 3.64 1.36 1.86
CA ALA A 386 2.48 1.84 1.12
C ALA A 386 1.17 1.25 1.65
N PHE A 387 0.07 1.99 1.45
CA PHE A 387 -1.30 1.55 1.71
C PHE A 387 -1.60 1.16 3.16
N MET A 388 -0.91 1.76 4.13
CA MET A 388 -1.28 1.61 5.55
C MET A 388 -2.64 2.26 5.84
N GLY A 389 -2.92 3.39 5.21
CA GLY A 389 -4.11 4.20 5.49
C GLY A 389 -4.08 4.77 6.90
N GLU A 390 -5.26 5.12 7.40
CA GLU A 390 -5.42 5.57 8.78
C GLU A 390 -5.45 4.37 9.74
N ILE A 391 -4.72 4.50 10.85
CA ILE A 391 -4.59 3.44 11.84
C ILE A 391 -5.62 3.62 12.95
N ASP A 392 -6.24 2.52 13.35
CA ASP A 392 -7.20 2.48 14.46
C ASP A 392 -6.51 2.65 15.82
N ASP A 393 -7.23 3.22 16.79
CA ASP A 393 -6.71 3.48 18.14
C ASP A 393 -6.13 2.20 18.79
N GLY A 394 -5.06 2.37 19.57
CA GLY A 394 -4.43 1.28 20.30
C GLY A 394 -3.18 1.73 21.05
N SER A 395 -2.54 0.79 21.75
CA SER A 395 -1.21 1.00 22.29
C SER A 395 -0.18 1.03 21.15
N LEU A 396 0.99 1.63 21.37
CA LEU A 396 1.97 1.79 20.29
C LEU A 396 2.57 0.47 19.82
N ASP A 397 2.71 -0.52 20.70
CA ASP A 397 3.16 -1.88 20.39
C ASP A 397 2.18 -2.60 19.46
N ASP A 398 0.88 -2.53 19.77
CA ASP A 398 -0.17 -3.16 18.98
C ASP A 398 -0.49 -2.38 17.70
N ALA A 399 -0.71 -1.07 17.81
CA ALA A 399 -1.24 -0.26 16.71
C ALA A 399 -0.17 0.22 15.74
N LEU A 400 0.99 0.62 16.26
CA LEU A 400 2.05 1.32 15.53
C LEU A 400 3.34 0.51 15.43
N ALA A 401 3.28 -0.78 15.77
CA ALA A 401 4.41 -1.70 15.72
C ALA A 401 5.65 -1.18 16.47
N LEU A 402 5.42 -0.59 17.65
CA LEU A 402 6.50 -0.19 18.55
C LEU A 402 7.32 -1.42 18.93
N THR A 403 8.57 -1.43 18.49
CA THR A 403 9.53 -2.51 18.72
C THR A 403 10.82 -1.93 19.26
N THR A 404 11.50 -2.70 20.08
CA THR A 404 12.81 -2.36 20.62
C THR A 404 13.75 -3.51 20.32
N GLU A 405 14.98 -3.20 19.93
CA GLU A 405 16.06 -4.16 19.79
C GLU A 405 17.16 -3.80 20.79
N GLY A 406 17.68 -4.80 21.51
CA GLY A 406 18.62 -4.55 22.61
C GLY A 406 17.94 -4.01 23.88
N TYR A 407 18.75 -3.64 24.88
CA TYR A 407 18.29 -3.30 26.22
C TYR A 407 18.02 -1.81 26.43
N ALA A 408 18.64 -0.93 25.63
CA ALA A 408 18.61 0.51 25.85
C ALA A 408 17.20 1.09 25.97
N PHE A 409 16.24 0.57 25.21
CA PHE A 409 14.87 1.09 25.17
C PHE A 409 13.82 0.11 25.70
N GLU A 410 14.25 -1.00 26.31
CA GLU A 410 13.34 -2.02 26.82
C GLU A 410 12.35 -1.41 27.83
N GLY A 411 11.08 -1.81 27.75
CA GLY A 411 10.02 -1.28 28.61
C GLY A 411 9.32 -0.02 28.08
N SER A 412 9.79 0.57 26.97
CA SER A 412 9.11 1.71 26.32
C SER A 412 7.68 1.37 25.89
N TYR A 413 6.75 2.31 26.04
CA TYR A 413 5.32 2.11 25.78
C TYR A 413 4.62 3.41 25.36
N GLY A 414 3.37 3.33 24.91
CA GLY A 414 2.58 4.53 24.68
C GLY A 414 1.21 4.28 24.08
N THR A 415 0.56 5.34 23.62
CA THR A 415 -0.75 5.25 22.95
C THR A 415 -0.83 6.06 21.66
N TRP A 416 -1.58 5.50 20.71
CA TRP A 416 -2.07 6.18 19.51
C TRP A 416 -3.57 6.48 19.66
N SER A 417 -3.95 7.70 19.28
CA SER A 417 -5.35 8.05 19.06
C SER A 417 -5.49 8.68 17.69
N LYS A 418 -6.34 8.12 16.85
CA LYS A 418 -6.65 8.59 15.50
C LYS A 418 -7.19 10.01 15.49
N VAL A 419 -8.04 10.34 16.47
CA VAL A 419 -8.58 11.69 16.66
C VAL A 419 -7.74 12.43 17.68
N GLY A 420 -7.24 13.61 17.31
CA GLY A 420 -6.35 14.35 18.20
C GLY A 420 -6.01 15.76 17.73
N ASP A 421 -5.11 16.41 18.46
CA ASP A 421 -4.63 17.76 18.20
C ASP A 421 -3.43 17.81 17.25
N GLY A 422 -3.01 16.66 16.71
CA GLY A 422 -1.83 16.53 15.86
C GLY A 422 -0.53 16.47 16.63
N SER A 423 -0.54 16.33 17.96
CA SER A 423 0.68 16.29 18.77
C SER A 423 1.37 14.92 18.73
N VAL A 424 2.71 14.98 18.66
CA VAL A 424 3.59 13.84 18.95
C VAL A 424 4.44 14.24 20.13
N THR A 425 4.21 13.60 21.28
CA THR A 425 4.95 13.85 22.52
C THR A 425 5.76 12.62 22.89
N VAL A 426 7.07 12.78 22.97
CA VAL A 426 8.01 11.75 23.40
C VAL A 426 8.60 12.15 24.73
N ILE A 427 8.45 11.30 25.74
CA ILE A 427 8.91 11.51 27.11
C ILE A 427 10.01 10.50 27.37
N PHE A 428 11.25 10.98 27.45
CA PHE A 428 12.41 10.19 27.81
C PHE A 428 12.54 10.14 29.33
N GLU A 429 12.65 8.95 29.90
CA GLU A 429 12.99 8.74 31.31
C GLU A 429 14.27 7.91 31.39
N SER A 430 15.35 8.53 31.90
CA SER A 430 16.66 7.89 31.97
C SER A 430 16.82 7.14 33.28
N PHE A 431 16.90 5.81 33.19
CA PHE A 431 17.41 4.91 34.22
C PHE A 431 18.91 4.63 34.05
N ASP A 432 19.51 5.21 33.02
CA ASP A 432 20.91 5.07 32.71
C ASP A 432 21.79 5.78 33.75
N SER A 433 22.92 5.14 34.09
CA SER A 433 23.91 5.67 35.03
C SER A 433 24.71 6.84 34.47
N LYS A 434 24.66 7.11 33.16
CA LYS A 434 25.39 8.20 32.51
C LYS A 434 24.49 8.97 31.54
N ASP A 435 24.93 10.19 31.24
CA ASP A 435 24.29 11.02 30.23
C ASP A 435 24.39 10.37 28.84
N VAL A 436 23.33 10.52 28.06
CA VAL A 436 23.23 9.99 26.69
C VAL A 436 22.64 11.04 25.75
N THR A 437 22.85 10.84 24.46
CA THR A 437 22.13 11.58 23.42
C THR A 437 21.26 10.59 22.66
N VAL A 438 19.96 10.84 22.55
CA VAL A 438 19.07 10.06 21.69
C VAL A 438 19.02 10.72 20.33
N HIS A 439 19.40 10.00 19.28
CA HIS A 439 19.17 10.43 17.90
C HIS A 439 17.79 9.95 17.45
N ILE A 440 16.99 10.87 16.92
CA ILE A 440 15.65 10.58 16.41
C ILE A 440 15.70 10.71 14.90
N HIS A 441 15.30 9.65 14.20
CA HIS A 441 15.25 9.58 12.75
C HIS A 441 13.82 9.40 12.28
N SER A 442 13.47 10.03 11.16
CA SER A 442 12.16 9.89 10.53
C SER A 442 12.31 9.59 9.04
N GLY A 443 11.84 8.42 8.61
CA GLY A 443 11.93 7.99 7.20
C GLY A 443 13.34 7.74 6.68
N GLY A 444 14.35 7.70 7.56
CA GLY A 444 15.78 7.54 7.22
C GLY A 444 16.64 8.72 7.69
N ASP A 445 16.07 9.91 7.84
CA ASP A 445 16.80 11.13 8.18
C ASP A 445 16.83 11.42 9.67
N THR A 446 17.97 11.86 10.20
CA THR A 446 18.04 12.41 11.55
C THR A 446 17.28 13.75 11.63
N VAL A 447 16.19 13.77 12.40
CA VAL A 447 15.35 14.96 12.61
C VAL A 447 15.62 15.67 13.92
N ALA A 448 16.17 14.97 14.92
CA ALA A 448 16.53 15.57 16.21
C ALA A 448 17.65 14.80 16.92
N LYS A 449 18.34 15.51 17.82
CA LYS A 449 19.27 14.96 18.81
C LYS A 449 18.86 15.50 20.17
N VAL A 450 18.57 14.62 21.11
CA VAL A 450 18.04 14.98 22.44
C VAL A 450 19.01 14.50 23.50
N ASP A 451 19.62 15.44 24.22
CA ASP A 451 20.47 15.11 25.36
C ASP A 451 19.59 14.77 26.57
N VAL A 452 19.85 13.63 27.20
CA VAL A 452 19.13 13.14 28.38
C VAL A 452 20.14 12.82 29.46
N GLY A 453 20.12 13.60 30.55
CA GLY A 453 20.98 13.37 31.70
C GLY A 453 20.62 12.08 32.44
N SER A 454 21.59 11.53 33.19
CA SER A 454 21.34 10.40 34.08
C SER A 454 20.24 10.75 35.11
N GLY A 455 19.21 9.89 35.21
CA GLY A 455 18.08 10.11 36.12
C GLY A 455 17.13 11.24 35.70
N GLU A 456 17.32 11.84 34.52
CA GLU A 456 16.51 12.95 34.04
C GLU A 456 15.28 12.48 33.26
N THR A 457 14.22 13.29 33.30
CA THR A 457 13.08 13.18 32.38
C THR A 457 13.07 14.36 31.43
N VAL A 458 13.18 14.08 30.13
CA VAL A 458 13.20 15.09 29.06
C VAL A 458 12.03 14.86 28.11
N THR A 459 11.39 15.94 27.66
CA THR A 459 10.29 15.85 26.68
C THR A 459 10.70 16.46 25.36
N TRP A 460 10.53 15.70 24.29
CA TRP A 460 10.61 16.16 22.91
C TRP A 460 9.21 16.19 22.28
N ASN A 461 8.93 17.22 21.49
CA ASN A 461 7.64 17.39 20.82
C ASN A 461 7.85 17.60 19.32
N SER A 462 6.95 17.01 18.55
CA SER A 462 6.77 17.25 17.12
C SER A 462 5.28 17.14 16.78
N THR A 463 4.94 16.98 15.52
CA THR A 463 3.56 16.87 15.06
C THR A 463 3.38 15.66 14.16
N VAL A 464 2.17 15.11 14.17
CA VAL A 464 1.78 14.01 13.26
C VAL A 464 2.01 14.48 11.82
N LYS A 465 1.69 15.73 11.49
CA LYS A 465 1.92 16.29 10.16
C LYS A 465 3.37 16.26 9.68
N GLU A 466 4.35 16.41 10.57
CA GLU A 466 5.78 16.38 10.22
C GLU A 466 6.30 14.94 10.04
N LEU A 467 5.77 14.02 10.84
CA LEU A 467 6.30 12.67 11.00
C LEU A 467 5.45 11.58 10.32
N GLN A 468 4.21 11.87 9.94
CA GLN A 468 3.29 10.90 9.35
C GLN A 468 3.82 10.28 8.06
N ASP A 469 3.32 9.08 7.76
CA ASP A 469 3.67 8.29 6.59
C ASP A 469 5.16 7.90 6.57
N LYS A 470 5.79 7.82 7.76
CA LYS A 470 7.20 7.50 7.94
C LYS A 470 7.43 6.59 9.14
N THR A 471 8.55 5.87 9.08
CA THR A 471 9.15 5.22 10.25
C THR A 471 9.69 6.28 11.20
N LEU A 472 9.59 6.04 12.50
CA LEU A 472 10.27 6.80 13.55
C LEU A 472 11.23 5.82 14.24
N TYR A 473 12.52 6.07 14.07
CA TYR A 473 13.60 5.23 14.60
C TYR A 473 14.44 6.04 15.59
N MET A 474 14.86 5.42 16.69
CA MET A 474 15.70 6.05 17.70
C MET A 474 16.88 5.16 18.06
N ASP A 475 18.07 5.74 18.14
CA ASP A 475 19.26 5.09 18.68
C ASP A 475 19.80 5.85 19.90
N ARG A 476 20.24 5.10 20.91
CA ARG A 476 20.91 5.64 22.10
C ARG A 476 22.39 5.83 21.76
N TRP A 477 22.84 7.08 21.71
CA TRP A 477 24.22 7.41 21.43
C TRP A 477 25.02 7.76 22.70
N ARG A 478 26.23 7.18 22.80
CA ARG A 478 27.25 7.51 23.79
C ARG A 478 28.65 7.41 23.16
N ALA A 479 29.51 8.38 23.42
CA ALA A 479 30.90 8.30 22.97
C ALA A 479 31.64 7.14 23.70
N GLY A 480 32.17 6.18 22.93
CA GLY A 480 32.99 5.09 23.46
C GLY A 480 34.39 5.54 23.93
N LEU A 481 35.16 4.62 24.53
CA LEU A 481 36.51 4.87 25.09
C LEU A 481 37.53 5.43 24.07
N LEU A 482 37.26 5.31 22.77
CA LEU A 482 38.09 5.83 21.68
C LEU A 482 37.46 7.02 20.94
N GLY A 483 36.37 7.59 21.44
CA GLY A 483 35.66 8.70 20.78
C GLY A 483 35.02 8.32 19.44
N LEU A 484 34.89 7.02 19.17
CA LEU A 484 34.15 6.50 18.02
C LEU A 484 32.66 6.41 18.38
N PRO A 485 31.76 6.83 17.49
CA PRO A 485 30.33 6.67 17.69
C PRO A 485 30.01 5.17 17.85
N GLY A 486 29.31 4.82 18.92
CA GLY A 486 28.77 3.47 19.12
C GLY A 486 27.27 3.58 19.32
N SER A 487 26.51 2.84 18.52
CA SER A 487 25.06 2.66 18.62
C SER A 487 24.70 1.38 19.39
N ASP A 488 25.68 0.72 20.02
CA ASP A 488 25.62 -0.66 20.55
C ASP A 488 24.66 -0.88 21.75
N GLY A 489 23.85 0.11 22.13
CA GLY A 489 22.93 -0.01 23.26
C GLY A 489 21.57 -0.63 22.93
N GLY A 490 21.16 -0.54 21.67
CA GLY A 490 19.81 -0.89 21.24
C GLY A 490 19.08 0.27 20.54
N SER A 491 17.95 -0.05 19.91
CA SER A 491 17.12 0.86 19.12
C SER A 491 15.64 0.73 19.43
N LEU A 492 14.89 1.75 19.08
CA LEU A 492 13.43 1.78 19.14
C LEU A 492 12.88 2.15 17.77
N LEU A 493 11.85 1.45 17.30
CA LEU A 493 11.17 1.71 16.03
C LEU A 493 9.67 1.71 16.20
N MET A 494 8.98 2.62 15.51
CA MET A 494 7.54 2.56 15.28
C MET A 494 7.15 3.18 13.94
N TRP A 495 5.94 2.92 13.46
CA TRP A 495 5.32 3.65 12.35
C TRP A 495 4.56 4.88 12.85
N VAL A 496 4.71 6.03 12.18
CA VAL A 496 3.86 7.20 12.45
C VAL A 496 2.79 7.30 11.35
N PRO A 497 1.50 7.12 11.70
CA PRO A 497 0.44 6.99 10.70
C PRO A 497 -0.03 8.34 10.16
N HIS A 498 -0.63 8.28 8.98
CA HIS A 498 -1.49 9.35 8.51
C HIS A 498 -2.71 9.52 9.41
N SER A 499 -3.13 10.76 9.66
CA SER A 499 -4.45 11.04 10.22
C SER A 499 -5.06 12.32 9.63
N SER A 500 -6.24 12.20 9.04
CA SER A 500 -7.06 13.34 8.62
C SER A 500 -7.75 14.04 9.81
N GLU A 501 -7.81 13.37 10.97
CA GLU A 501 -8.43 13.85 12.21
C GLU A 501 -7.39 14.38 13.22
N GLY A 502 -6.20 14.73 12.73
CA GLY A 502 -5.08 15.27 13.49
C GLY A 502 -4.21 14.17 14.11
N GLY A 503 -4.83 13.22 14.80
CA GLY A 503 -4.10 12.17 15.52
C GLY A 503 -3.38 12.66 16.77
N LYS A 504 -2.93 11.72 17.59
CA LYS A 504 -2.12 12.00 18.78
C LYS A 504 -1.26 10.80 19.16
N ILE A 505 0.04 11.05 19.35
CA ILE A 505 0.99 10.07 19.88
C ILE A 505 1.50 10.57 21.23
N VAL A 506 1.45 9.69 22.22
CA VAL A 506 2.18 9.85 23.49
C VAL A 506 3.06 8.62 23.66
N LEU A 507 4.38 8.81 23.54
CA LEU A 507 5.39 7.78 23.67
C LEU A 507 6.22 8.03 24.94
N HIS A 508 6.29 7.02 25.80
CA HIS A 508 7.18 6.97 26.95
C HIS A 508 8.37 6.07 26.59
N VAL A 509 9.56 6.65 26.60
CA VAL A 509 10.81 5.97 26.27
C VAL A 509 11.60 5.80 27.55
N GLU A 510 11.77 4.56 27.98
CA GLU A 510 12.70 4.23 29.06
C GLU A 510 14.10 4.11 28.46
N ILE A 511 15.11 4.64 29.15
CA ILE A 511 16.51 4.52 28.72
C ILE A 511 17.31 3.80 29.79
N HIS A 512 17.87 2.64 29.45
CA HIS A 512 18.64 1.79 30.36
C HIS A 512 20.13 1.76 29.98
N ASP A 513 21.01 1.53 30.97
CA ASP A 513 22.42 1.22 30.73
C ASP A 513 22.53 -0.25 30.27
N GLU A 514 23.61 -0.63 29.60
CA GLU A 514 23.87 -2.05 29.37
C GLU A 514 24.07 -2.73 30.73
N ASP A 515 23.42 -3.88 30.95
CA ASP A 515 23.71 -4.73 32.11
C ASP A 515 25.21 -5.04 32.10
N ASP A 516 25.94 -4.37 32.99
CA ASP A 516 27.31 -4.75 33.33
C ASP A 516 27.14 -6.14 33.95
N ASP A 517 27.48 -7.15 33.16
CA ASP A 517 27.33 -8.59 33.39
C ASP A 517 27.87 -8.98 34.77
N THR A 518 27.10 -8.69 35.82
CA THR A 518 27.32 -9.25 37.14
C THR A 518 26.76 -10.64 37.06
N SER A 519 27.63 -11.53 36.60
CA SER A 519 27.72 -12.92 37.03
C SER A 519 27.30 -13.02 38.50
N VAL A 520 25.99 -13.18 38.74
CA VAL A 520 25.48 -13.76 39.97
C VAL A 520 25.81 -15.24 39.82
N ASP A 521 27.06 -15.54 40.14
CA ASP A 521 27.51 -16.85 40.51
C ASP A 521 26.68 -17.26 41.72
N GLY A 522 25.53 -17.88 41.43
CA GLY A 522 24.57 -18.39 42.39
C GLY A 522 25.10 -19.64 43.08
N SER A 523 26.24 -19.52 43.75
CA SER A 523 26.76 -20.51 44.67
C SER A 523 26.53 -20.02 46.10
N ASN A 524 25.35 -20.34 46.64
CA ASN A 524 25.19 -20.54 48.07
C ASN A 524 24.28 -21.75 48.33
N GLU A 525 24.94 -22.80 48.82
CA GLU A 525 24.38 -24.06 49.27
C GLU A 525 23.33 -23.87 50.39
N ALA A 526 22.23 -24.62 50.28
CA ALA A 526 21.57 -25.21 51.43
C ALA A 526 21.01 -26.57 51.00
N GLY A 527 21.71 -27.64 51.40
CA GLY A 527 21.44 -29.01 50.95
C GLY A 527 20.22 -29.68 51.58
N VAL A 528 19.67 -30.64 50.82
CA VAL A 528 18.99 -31.83 51.34
C VAL A 528 19.27 -33.03 50.41
N GLU A 529 19.57 -34.15 51.03
CA GLU A 529 20.08 -35.44 50.54
C GLU A 529 19.16 -36.31 49.64
N GLN A 530 19.84 -37.17 48.86
CA GLN A 530 19.50 -38.53 48.38
C GLN A 530 18.49 -38.65 47.20
N LYS A 531 18.68 -39.51 46.18
CA LYS A 531 19.40 -40.81 46.09
C LYS A 531 19.58 -41.29 44.63
N ASP A 532 20.72 -41.93 44.39
CA ASP A 532 21.09 -43.00 43.42
C ASP A 532 20.30 -43.24 42.11
N GLY A 533 21.06 -43.39 41.02
CA GLY A 533 20.64 -44.06 39.78
C GLY A 533 21.68 -44.00 38.66
N SER A 534 22.63 -44.92 38.67
CA SER A 534 23.72 -45.15 37.71
C SER A 534 23.24 -45.42 36.28
N ASN A 535 23.94 -44.94 35.23
CA ASN A 535 24.75 -45.79 34.33
C ASN A 535 25.51 -45.00 33.21
N GLU A 536 26.80 -45.34 33.06
CA GLU A 536 27.68 -45.47 31.86
C GLU A 536 27.44 -44.53 30.64
N GLY A 537 28.39 -43.65 30.25
CA GLY A 537 29.58 -43.95 29.42
C GLY A 537 29.22 -43.82 27.93
N SER A 538 29.86 -43.08 27.03
CA SER A 538 31.29 -42.76 26.81
C SER A 538 31.43 -41.77 25.63
N ASP A 539 32.59 -41.12 25.56
CA ASP A 539 33.09 -40.18 24.54
C ASP A 539 32.88 -40.57 23.06
N ALA A 540 32.66 -39.57 22.18
CA ALA A 540 33.56 -39.22 21.05
C ALA A 540 32.85 -38.37 19.96
N GLU A 541 33.36 -37.15 19.79
CA GLU A 541 33.63 -36.41 18.54
C GLU A 541 33.18 -37.05 17.21
N ILE A 542 32.25 -36.42 16.48
CA ILE A 542 32.16 -36.54 15.01
C ILE A 542 31.79 -35.19 14.37
N THR A 543 32.61 -34.89 13.37
CA THR A 543 32.71 -33.79 12.43
C THR A 543 31.49 -33.61 11.52
N THR A 544 31.11 -32.37 11.26
CA THR A 544 30.15 -31.93 10.24
C THR A 544 30.71 -32.10 8.82
N PRO A 545 29.97 -32.68 7.86
CA PRO A 545 30.39 -32.69 6.46
C PRO A 545 29.76 -31.56 5.64
N ALA A 546 30.60 -30.91 4.83
CA ALA A 546 30.24 -29.97 3.77
C ALA A 546 29.49 -30.67 2.60
N PRO A 547 28.63 -29.96 1.85
CA PRO A 547 27.91 -30.55 0.74
C PRO A 547 28.78 -30.66 -0.52
N VAL A 548 28.73 -31.84 -1.14
CA VAL A 548 29.42 -32.21 -2.38
C VAL A 548 28.55 -31.84 -3.58
N ALA A 549 29.18 -31.20 -4.57
CA ALA A 549 28.62 -30.93 -5.88
C ALA A 549 28.48 -32.21 -6.73
N THR A 550 27.36 -32.36 -7.43
CA THR A 550 27.21 -33.31 -8.56
C THR A 550 26.81 -32.58 -9.83
N LYS A 551 27.66 -32.73 -10.85
CA LYS A 551 27.46 -32.36 -12.26
C LYS A 551 26.69 -33.46 -13.03
N GLY A 552 25.96 -33.04 -14.05
CA GLY A 552 25.42 -33.83 -15.19
C GLY A 552 24.12 -33.20 -15.67
N GLU A 553 24.14 -32.24 -16.62
CA GLU A 553 23.94 -32.41 -18.08
C GLU A 553 22.53 -32.96 -18.40
N ASP A 554 21.61 -32.19 -19.00
CA ASP A 554 21.60 -31.89 -20.44
C ASP A 554 21.05 -30.50 -20.85
N GLN A 555 21.56 -30.04 -21.99
CA GLN A 555 21.33 -28.80 -22.73
C GLN A 555 19.97 -28.73 -23.44
N ILE A 556 19.41 -27.51 -23.59
CA ILE A 556 18.82 -27.03 -24.86
C ILE A 556 19.13 -25.52 -25.05
N ASP A 557 19.53 -25.19 -26.27
CA ASP A 557 20.07 -23.96 -26.86
C ASP A 557 19.43 -22.61 -26.50
N GLN A 558 20.27 -21.61 -26.20
CA GLN A 558 20.01 -20.20 -26.51
C GLN A 558 21.01 -19.71 -27.56
N SER A 559 20.55 -19.62 -28.81
CA SER A 559 21.26 -18.95 -29.89
C SER A 559 21.00 -17.45 -29.88
N SER A 560 22.02 -16.71 -29.44
CA SER A 560 22.60 -15.50 -30.05
C SER A 560 21.69 -14.53 -30.83
N LEU A 561 21.65 -13.28 -30.37
CA LEU A 561 21.71 -12.09 -31.23
C LEU A 561 22.59 -11.03 -30.55
N SER A 562 23.83 -10.98 -31.01
CA SER A 562 24.83 -9.97 -30.74
C SER A 562 24.58 -8.72 -31.59
N SER A 563 24.64 -7.52 -31.00
CA SER A 563 25.07 -6.33 -31.74
C SER A 563 26.08 -5.53 -30.94
N SER A 564 27.30 -5.56 -31.47
CA SER A 564 28.46 -4.74 -31.20
C SER A 564 28.19 -3.24 -31.26
N GLY A 565 28.73 -2.48 -30.30
CA GLY A 565 28.82 -1.03 -30.32
C GLY A 565 29.98 -0.55 -29.46
N SER A 566 31.08 -0.25 -30.13
CA SER A 566 32.35 0.39 -29.73
C SER A 566 32.44 1.17 -28.41
N GLU A 567 33.50 0.84 -27.68
CA GLU A 567 34.15 1.60 -26.61
C GLU A 567 34.55 3.01 -27.09
N GLU A 568 34.04 4.05 -26.43
CA GLU A 568 34.68 5.37 -26.42
C GLU A 568 35.03 5.75 -24.98
N ASP A 569 36.34 5.90 -24.79
CA ASP A 569 37.06 6.21 -23.57
C ASP A 569 36.83 7.69 -23.21
N ILE A 570 35.98 7.96 -22.21
CA ILE A 570 35.77 9.34 -21.71
C ILE A 570 36.41 9.48 -20.33
N THR A 571 37.63 10.01 -20.33
CA THR A 571 38.34 10.44 -19.14
C THR A 571 37.78 11.80 -18.66
N PHE A 572 37.30 11.88 -17.41
CA PHE A 572 36.95 13.15 -16.76
C PHE A 572 37.83 13.43 -15.54
N PRO A 573 38.13 14.72 -15.26
CA PRO A 573 39.16 15.16 -14.32
C PRO A 573 38.76 15.03 -12.84
N PRO A 574 39.72 15.08 -11.89
CA PRO A 574 39.45 14.88 -10.48
C PRO A 574 38.64 16.03 -9.85
N THR A 575 37.75 15.63 -8.93
CA THR A 575 36.93 16.41 -8.00
C THR A 575 37.73 17.48 -7.25
N PRO A 576 37.20 18.70 -7.05
CA PRO A 576 37.70 19.59 -6.01
C PRO A 576 37.02 19.29 -4.66
N THR A 577 37.84 18.92 -3.69
CA THR A 577 37.56 18.89 -2.25
C THR A 577 37.46 20.31 -1.67
N ALA A 578 36.83 20.41 -0.50
CA ALA A 578 36.87 21.48 0.53
C ALA A 578 35.58 22.33 0.61
N ALA A 579 35.05 22.73 1.77
CA ALA A 579 35.53 22.70 3.15
C ALA A 579 34.34 22.88 4.12
N GLU A 580 34.53 22.42 5.35
CA GLU A 580 33.86 22.91 6.57
C GLU A 580 33.97 24.43 6.69
N ASP A 581 32.90 25.11 7.09
CA ASP A 581 33.01 26.21 8.06
C ASP A 581 31.68 26.52 8.77
N ASP A 582 31.85 27.01 10.00
CA ASP A 582 30.94 27.12 11.13
C ASP A 582 29.82 28.18 11.05
N SER A 583 28.76 27.92 11.82
CA SER A 583 28.02 28.83 12.71
C SER A 583 27.51 30.20 12.19
N ALA A 584 26.18 30.35 12.17
CA ALA A 584 25.51 31.47 12.85
C ALA A 584 23.96 31.36 12.76
N THR A 585 23.32 31.25 13.93
CA THR A 585 21.90 31.59 14.17
C THR A 585 21.65 33.08 13.86
N PRO A 586 20.43 33.46 13.47
CA PRO A 586 19.72 34.43 14.30
C PRO A 586 18.21 34.14 14.50
N ALA A 587 17.76 34.50 15.69
CA ALA A 587 16.40 34.45 16.22
C ALA A 587 15.48 35.57 15.62
N PRO A 588 14.17 35.61 15.96
CA PRO A 588 13.08 35.97 15.04
C PRO A 588 12.68 37.45 15.06
N THR A 589 12.02 37.90 14.00
CA THR A 589 11.33 39.20 13.96
C THR A 589 9.82 39.02 13.80
N THR A 590 9.08 39.51 14.77
CA THR A 590 7.61 39.67 14.80
C THR A 590 7.13 40.90 14.02
N LEU A 591 6.02 40.79 13.28
CA LEU A 591 5.02 41.81 12.88
C LEU A 591 4.28 41.26 11.64
N GLY A 592 2.96 41.19 11.49
CA GLY A 592 1.78 41.63 12.23
C GLY A 592 0.53 41.26 11.40
N ASP A 593 -0.63 41.26 12.04
CA ASP A 593 -1.95 40.83 11.55
C ASP A 593 -2.37 41.31 10.14
N GLY A 594 -3.12 40.44 9.44
CA GLY A 594 -3.80 40.75 8.19
C GLY A 594 -4.79 39.66 7.76
N SER A 595 -5.90 39.54 8.48
CA SER A 595 -7.09 38.74 8.12
C SER A 595 -7.69 39.21 6.78
N ALA A 596 -7.84 38.31 5.81
CA ALA A 596 -8.78 38.45 4.71
C ALA A 596 -9.17 37.08 4.13
N THR A 597 -10.35 36.63 4.51
CA THR A 597 -11.14 35.53 3.93
C THR A 597 -11.46 35.82 2.45
N PRO A 598 -11.44 34.83 1.54
CA PRO A 598 -12.22 34.89 0.32
C PRO A 598 -13.42 33.92 0.38
N SER A 599 -14.61 34.47 0.16
CA SER A 599 -15.85 33.75 -0.11
C SER A 599 -16.29 34.01 -1.57
N PRO A 600 -17.21 33.21 -2.12
CA PRO A 600 -17.14 32.69 -3.48
C PRO A 600 -17.75 33.62 -4.53
N THR A 601 -17.24 33.55 -5.77
CA THR A 601 -17.79 34.29 -6.92
C THR A 601 -18.87 33.44 -7.60
N THR A 602 -20.07 33.99 -7.67
CA THR A 602 -21.24 33.48 -8.41
C THR A 602 -21.03 33.58 -9.93
N PRO A 603 -21.60 32.67 -10.75
CA PRO A 603 -21.49 32.72 -12.19
C PRO A 603 -22.52 33.66 -12.83
N ILE A 604 -22.08 34.42 -13.83
CA ILE A 604 -22.94 35.29 -14.64
C ILE A 604 -23.69 34.43 -15.67
N SER A 605 -25.01 34.49 -15.59
CA SER A 605 -25.98 33.98 -16.57
C SER A 605 -26.09 34.94 -17.75
N VAL A 606 -26.03 34.41 -18.98
CA VAL A 606 -26.51 35.10 -20.19
C VAL A 606 -27.32 34.09 -21.01
N ASP A 607 -28.64 34.29 -21.04
CA ASP A 607 -29.63 33.55 -21.84
C ASP A 607 -29.71 34.16 -23.26
N PRO A 608 -30.10 33.37 -24.30
CA PRO A 608 -29.84 33.62 -25.69
C PRO A 608 -31.00 34.33 -26.38
N THR A 609 -30.70 35.09 -27.43
CA THR A 609 -31.51 35.23 -28.66
C THR A 609 -30.85 36.29 -29.52
N GLN A 610 -30.19 35.90 -30.60
CA GLN A 610 -30.42 36.47 -31.92
C GLN A 610 -29.75 35.62 -33.01
N GLN A 611 -30.39 35.67 -34.15
CA GLN A 611 -30.44 34.71 -35.23
C GLN A 611 -29.84 35.36 -36.47
N GLY A 612 -29.12 34.58 -37.30
CA GLY A 612 -28.63 34.98 -38.62
C GLY A 612 -27.23 34.42 -38.86
N SER A 613 -27.09 33.25 -39.49
CA SER A 613 -27.11 33.01 -40.95
C SER A 613 -25.77 33.28 -41.64
N GLU A 614 -25.36 32.30 -42.45
CA GLU A 614 -24.36 32.32 -43.54
C GLU A 614 -22.93 31.80 -43.23
N ASP A 615 -22.72 30.57 -43.69
CA ASP A 615 -21.72 30.15 -44.69
C ASP A 615 -20.21 30.15 -44.39
N SER A 616 -19.69 28.91 -44.33
CA SER A 616 -18.70 28.34 -45.27
C SER A 616 -17.18 28.61 -45.09
N TYR A 617 -16.46 27.49 -44.94
CA TYR A 617 -15.24 27.07 -45.66
C TYR A 617 -13.82 27.23 -45.06
N CYS A 618 -13.01 26.21 -45.40
CA CYS A 618 -11.56 25.96 -45.27
C CYS A 618 -11.04 25.45 -43.91
N GLN A 619 -10.75 24.16 -43.67
CA GLN A 619 -9.74 23.24 -44.28
C GLN A 619 -8.30 23.77 -44.31
N SER A 620 -7.43 23.15 -43.49
CA SER A 620 -6.27 22.34 -43.91
C SER A 620 -5.79 21.51 -42.73
#